data_AF-A0A2V5KKI2-F1
#
_entry.id   AF-A0A2V5KKI2-F1
#
_cell.length_a   1.000
_cell.length_b   1.000
_cell.length_c   1.000
_cell.angle_alpha   90.00
_cell.angle_beta   90.00
_cell.angle_gamma   90.00
#
_symmetry.space_group_name_H-M   'P 1'
#
loop_
_entity.id
_entity.type
_entity.pdbx_description
1 polymer ?
#
loop_
_entity_poly.entity_id
_entity_poly.type
_entity_poly.pdbx_seq_one_letter_code
_entity_poly.pdbx_strand_id
1 'polypeptide(L)'
;MGGVLVIGAVFVSSLFWARLDNRFVWLALFSMVYLGALGFADDYLKVTKKKSEGISGRIKLLFQISLAAIITAVFLTNPLLEVQARSLYVPFVKAPVIANMGWFT
;
A
#
# COMPACT_ATOMS: atom_id res chain seq x y z
N MET A 1 10.98 -17.10 5.08
CA MET A 1 9.50 -16.97 5.01
C MET A 1 9.09 -17.06 3.55
N GLY A 2 8.10 -17.89 3.20
CA GLY A 2 7.68 -18.11 1.81
C GLY A 2 7.19 -16.84 1.09
N GLY A 3 6.77 -15.80 1.82
CA GLY A 3 6.28 -14.55 1.24
C GLY A 3 7.28 -13.81 0.36
N VAL A 4 8.58 -13.89 0.64
CA VAL A 4 9.62 -13.25 -0.21
C VAL A 4 9.67 -13.88 -1.60
N LEU A 5 9.50 -15.21 -1.69
CA LEU A 5 9.47 -15.92 -2.97
C LEU A 5 8.24 -15.51 -3.79
N VAL A 6 7.09 -15.38 -3.14
CA VAL A 6 5.84 -14.95 -3.80
C VAL A 6 5.96 -13.51 -4.31
N ILE A 7 6.44 -12.58 -3.48
CA ILE A 7 6.61 -11.18 -3.88
C ILE A 7 7.63 -11.06 -5.02
N GLY A 8 8.75 -11.78 -4.94
CA GLY A 8 9.74 -11.80 -6.02
C GLY A 8 9.16 -12.33 -7.33
N ALA A 9 8.44 -13.45 -7.29
CA ALA A 9 7.81 -14.03 -8.48
C ALA A 9 6.77 -13.09 -9.11
N VAL A 10 5.91 -12.47 -8.29
CA VAL A 10 4.89 -11.54 -8.78
C VAL A 10 5.55 -10.26 -9.34
N PHE A 11 6.59 -9.74 -8.68
CA PHE A 11 7.30 -8.55 -9.13
C PHE A 11 7.95 -8.75 -10.50
N VAL A 12 8.68 -9.86 -10.67
CA VAL A 12 9.32 -10.20 -11.96
C VAL A 12 8.27 -10.44 -13.04
N SER A 13 7.24 -11.24 -12.75
CA SER A 13 6.14 -11.50 -13.70
C SER A 13 5.45 -10.19 -14.13
N SER A 14 5.18 -9.30 -13.19
CA SER A 14 4.56 -8.00 -13.48
C SER A 14 5.46 -7.14 -14.36
N LEU A 15 6.79 -7.21 -14.21
CA LEU A 15 7.71 -6.43 -15.04
C LEU A 15 7.69 -6.85 -16.52
N PHE A 16 7.47 -8.13 -16.78
CA PHE A 16 7.43 -8.67 -18.15
C PHE A 16 6.03 -8.56 -18.80
N TRP A 17 4.95 -8.73 -18.03
CA TRP A 17 3.59 -8.80 -18.57
C TRP A 17 2.73 -7.55 -18.33
N ALA A 18 3.04 -6.72 -17.32
CA ALA A 18 2.24 -5.54 -17.05
C ALA A 18 2.64 -4.37 -17.96
N ARG A 19 1.68 -3.47 -18.21
CA ARG A 19 1.94 -2.23 -18.94
C ARG A 19 2.73 -1.26 -18.07
N LEU A 20 4.05 -1.19 -18.28
CA LEU A 20 4.96 -0.34 -17.51
C LEU A 20 4.73 1.16 -17.71
N ASP A 21 4.04 1.56 -18.79
CA ASP A 21 3.60 2.94 -19.01
C ASP A 21 2.53 3.37 -17.99
N ASN A 22 1.88 2.42 -17.34
CA ASN A 22 0.83 2.70 -16.38
C ASN A 22 1.40 2.95 -14.97
N ARG A 23 1.29 4.19 -14.50
CA ARG A 23 1.71 4.60 -13.15
C ARG A 23 1.03 3.80 -12.03
N PHE A 24 -0.17 3.29 -12.24
CA PHE A 24 -0.87 2.45 -11.24
C PHE A 24 -0.19 1.11 -11.00
N VAL A 25 0.44 0.54 -12.04
CA VAL A 25 1.21 -0.71 -11.92
C VAL A 25 2.40 -0.46 -11.00
N TRP A 26 3.12 0.65 -11.20
CA TRP A 26 4.24 1.04 -10.35
C TRP A 26 3.82 1.29 -8.90
N LEU A 27 2.68 1.96 -8.69
CA LEU A 27 2.14 2.17 -7.33
C LEU A 27 1.82 0.83 -6.65
N ALA A 28 1.16 -0.10 -7.34
CA ALA A 28 0.83 -1.41 -6.79
C ALA A 28 2.09 -2.23 -6.46
N LEU A 29 3.08 -2.24 -7.36
CA LEU A 29 4.37 -2.91 -7.13
C LEU A 29 5.12 -2.28 -5.95
N PHE A 30 5.15 -0.95 -5.87
CA PHE A 30 5.73 -0.24 -4.74
C PHE A 30 5.05 -0.62 -3.42
N SER A 31 3.72 -0.58 -3.35
CA SER A 31 2.96 -0.95 -2.14
C SER A 31 3.22 -2.40 -1.72
N MET A 32 3.29 -3.32 -2.69
CA MET A 32 3.59 -4.73 -2.44
C MET A 32 4.98 -4.91 -1.84
N VAL A 33 6.01 -4.29 -2.44
CA VAL A 33 7.37 -4.36 -1.93
C VAL A 33 7.50 -3.67 -0.56
N TYR A 34 6.84 -2.53 -0.36
CA TYR A 34 6.86 -1.78 0.88
C TYR A 34 6.29 -2.59 2.06
N LEU A 35 5.08 -3.14 1.91
CA LEU A 35 4.46 -3.97 2.96
C LEU A 35 5.16 -5.33 3.08
N GLY A 36 5.67 -5.86 1.96
CA GLY A 36 6.50 -7.05 1.92
C GLY A 36 7.77 -6.92 2.76
N ALA A 37 8.47 -5.79 2.64
CA ALA A 37 9.66 -5.50 3.43
C ALA A 37 9.34 -5.36 4.92
N LEU A 38 8.21 -4.71 5.26
CA LEU A 38 7.73 -4.63 6.65
C LEU A 38 7.43 -6.01 7.24
N GLY A 39 6.74 -6.87 6.48
CA GLY A 39 6.45 -8.26 6.88
C GLY A 39 7.71 -9.10 7.02
N PHE A 40 8.65 -8.95 6.09
CA PHE A 40 9.95 -9.63 6.16
C PHE A 40 10.75 -9.18 7.39
N ALA A 41 10.79 -7.88 7.69
CA ALA A 41 11.46 -7.36 8.88
C ALA A 41 10.82 -7.90 10.17
N ASP A 42 9.49 -7.99 10.23
CA ASP A 42 8.77 -8.59 11.36
C ASP A 42 9.16 -10.04 11.60
N ASP A 43 9.18 -10.82 10.52
CA ASP A 43 9.51 -12.25 10.59
C ASP A 43 10.99 -12.49 10.87
N TYR A 44 11.89 -11.68 10.30
CA TYR A 44 13.32 -11.73 10.61
C TYR A 44 13.57 -11.45 12.09
N LEU A 45 12.85 -10.49 12.68
CA LEU A 45 12.97 -10.15 14.09
C LEU A 45 12.53 -11.30 15.00
N LYS A 46 11.43 -11.98 14.65
CA LYS A 46 10.93 -13.17 15.38
C LYS A 46 11.94 -14.32 15.35
N VAL A 47 12.52 -14.61 14.18
CA VAL A 47 13.50 -15.69 14.00
C VAL A 47 14.79 -15.39 14.75
N THR A 48 15.30 -14.16 14.65
CA THR A 48 16.57 -13.76 15.29
C THR A 48 16.45 -13.71 16.81
N LYS A 49 15.35 -13.16 17.33
CA LYS A 49 15.16 -13.02 18.79
C LYS A 49 14.65 -14.29 19.47
N LYS A 50 14.28 -15.34 18.70
CA LYS A 50 13.64 -16.58 19.19
C LYS A 50 12.45 -16.32 20.14
N LYS A 51 11.83 -15.15 20.03
CA LYS A 51 10.65 -14.72 20.78
C LYS A 51 9.52 -14.50 19.79
N SER A 52 8.30 -14.83 20.21
CA SER A 52 7.09 -14.61 19.40
C SER A 52 6.79 -13.11 19.19
N GLU A 53 7.41 -12.24 19.98
CA GLU A 53 7.29 -10.79 19.83
C GLU A 53 8.04 -10.30 18.59
N GLY A 54 7.27 -9.99 17.55
CA GLY A 54 7.73 -9.27 16.37
C GLY A 54 7.81 -7.76 16.58
N ILE A 55 7.72 -7.01 15.50
CA ILE A 55 7.60 -5.54 15.50
C ILE A 55 6.31 -5.13 16.23
N SER A 56 6.41 -4.08 17.05
CA SER A 56 5.26 -3.57 17.80
C SER A 56 4.13 -3.14 16.87
N GLY A 57 2.88 -3.42 17.25
CA GLY A 57 1.71 -3.09 16.43
C GLY A 57 1.62 -1.61 16.06
N ARG A 58 2.08 -0.72 16.95
CA ARG A 58 2.15 0.73 16.68
C ARG A 58 3.09 1.06 15.53
N ILE A 59 4.26 0.43 15.47
CA ILE A 59 5.21 0.65 14.37
C ILE A 59 4.60 0.12 13.07
N LYS A 60 4.01 -1.08 13.06
CA LYS A 60 3.37 -1.62 11.85
C LYS A 60 2.29 -0.68 11.31
N LEU A 61 1.47 -0.14 12.22
CA LEU A 61 0.40 0.79 11.86
C LEU A 61 0.96 2.13 11.35
N LEU A 62 2.05 2.65 11.92
CA LEU A 62 2.74 3.84 11.38
C LEU A 62 3.23 3.64 9.94
N PHE A 63 3.81 2.47 9.63
CA PHE A 63 4.23 2.14 8.26
C PHE A 63 3.04 2.00 7.30
N GLN A 64 1.91 1.44 7.77
CA GLN A 64 0.70 1.36 6.94
C GLN A 64 0.08 2.74 6.69
N ILE A 65 0.04 3.60 7.70
CA ILE A 65 -0.44 4.98 7.57
C ILE A 65 0.47 5.78 6.65
N SER A 66 1.79 5.66 6.77
CA SER A 66 2.71 6.39 5.91
C SER A 66 2.58 5.94 4.45
N LEU A 67 2.42 4.63 4.19
CA LEU A 67 2.12 4.15 2.85
C LEU A 67 0.80 4.73 2.32
N ALA A 68 -0.26 4.74 3.13
CA ALA A 68 -1.54 5.33 2.75
C ALA A 68 -1.39 6.82 2.42
N ALA A 69 -0.63 7.57 3.22
CA ALA A 69 -0.36 8.99 2.97
C ALA A 69 0.39 9.21 1.65
N ILE A 70 1.40 8.39 1.35
CA ILE A 70 2.15 8.46 0.09
C ILE A 70 1.22 8.21 -1.10
N ILE A 71 0.39 7.16 -1.05
CA ILE A 71 -0.54 6.82 -2.14
C ILE A 71 -1.56 7.94 -2.34
N THR A 72 -2.16 8.44 -1.25
CA THR A 72 -3.12 9.54 -1.30
C THR A 72 -2.48 10.79 -1.89
N ALA A 73 -1.25 11.15 -1.52
CA ALA A 73 -0.54 12.29 -2.10
C ALA A 73 -0.36 12.13 -3.61
N VAL A 74 0.02 10.94 -4.08
CA VAL A 74 0.14 10.67 -5.53
C VAL A 74 -1.21 10.78 -6.23
N PHE A 75 -2.29 10.28 -5.62
CA PHE A 75 -3.63 10.37 -6.21
C PHE A 75 -4.15 11.80 -6.28
N LEU A 76 -3.85 12.64 -5.28
CA LEU A 76 -4.22 14.06 -5.28
C LEU A 76 -3.49 14.86 -6.37
N THR A 77 -2.29 14.45 -6.79
CA THR A 77 -1.58 15.11 -7.91
C THR A 77 -2.12 14.76 -9.29
N ASN A 78 -3.05 13.81 -9.39
CA ASN A 78 -3.59 13.36 -10.68
C ASN A 78 -5.03 13.89 -10.85
N PRO A 79 -5.29 14.78 -11.83
CA PRO A 79 -6.57 15.48 -11.95
C PRO A 79 -7.76 14.55 -12.21
N LEU A 80 -7.52 13.34 -12.73
CA LEU A 80 -8.57 12.33 -12.93
C LEU A 80 -8.97 11.61 -11.65
N LEU A 81 -8.07 11.53 -10.67
CA LEU A 81 -8.27 10.79 -9.43
C LEU A 81 -8.55 11.70 -8.23
N GLU A 82 -8.23 12.98 -8.34
CA GLU A 82 -8.39 13.97 -7.27
C GLU A 82 -9.83 13.97 -6.72
N VAL A 83 -10.84 13.88 -7.60
CA VAL A 83 -12.26 13.86 -7.22
C VAL A 83 -12.63 12.55 -6.51
N GLN A 84 -12.10 11.41 -6.97
CA GLN A 84 -12.33 10.11 -6.33
C GLN A 84 -11.58 9.97 -5.00
N ALA A 85 -10.37 10.50 -4.91
CA ALA A 85 -9.56 10.48 -3.69
C ALA A 85 -10.17 11.32 -2.57
N ARG A 86 -10.95 12.36 -2.92
CA ARG A 86 -11.67 13.20 -1.97
C ARG A 86 -13.05 12.65 -1.59
N SER A 87 -13.58 11.67 -2.30
CA SER A 87 -14.91 11.14 -2.01
C SER A 87 -14.84 9.92 -1.11
N LEU A 88 -15.67 9.90 -0.06
CA LEU A 88 -15.83 8.75 0.81
C LEU A 88 -16.87 7.80 0.24
N TYR A 89 -16.42 6.63 -0.17
CA TYR A 89 -17.29 5.52 -0.54
C TYR A 89 -17.45 4.55 0.63
N VAL A 90 -18.68 4.11 0.83
CA VAL A 90 -19.01 3.02 1.76
C VAL A 90 -19.28 1.77 0.92
N PRO A 91 -18.79 0.58 1.33
CA PRO A 91 -19.09 -0.66 0.62
C PRO A 91 -20.60 -0.80 0.36
N PHE A 92 -20.94 -1.31 -0.83
CA PHE A 92 -22.33 -1.53 -1.30
C PHE A 92 -23.14 -0.25 -1.62
N VAL A 93 -22.58 0.95 -1.46
CA VAL A 93 -23.23 2.21 -1.87
C VAL A 93 -22.58 2.74 -3.14
N LYS A 94 -23.37 2.93 -4.21
CA LYS A 94 -22.87 3.42 -5.52
C LYS A 94 -22.55 4.92 -5.53
N ALA A 95 -23.18 5.69 -4.63
CA ALA A 95 -22.95 7.11 -4.48
C ALA A 95 -21.96 7.39 -3.34
N PRO A 96 -21.12 8.44 -3.47
CA PRO A 96 -20.25 8.85 -2.38
C PRO A 96 -21.11 9.35 -1.21
N VAL A 97 -20.83 8.85 0.00
CA VAL A 97 -21.50 9.29 1.23
C VAL A 97 -21.03 10.70 1.59
N ILE A 98 -19.76 11.00 1.33
CA ILE A 98 -19.19 12.34 1.43
C ILE A 98 -18.53 12.63 0.09
N ALA A 99 -19.03 13.63 -0.63
CA ALA A 99 -18.51 13.97 -1.96
C ALA A 99 -17.12 14.62 -1.90
N ASN A 100 -16.79 15.32 -0.81
CA ASN A 100 -15.50 15.96 -0.60
C ASN A 100 -15.10 15.94 0.88
N MET A 101 -14.12 15.10 1.24
CA MET A 101 -13.47 15.06 2.55
C MET A 101 -12.31 16.06 2.65
N GLY A 102 -12.52 17.29 2.19
CA GLY A 102 -11.50 18.33 2.25
C GLY A 102 -11.30 18.82 3.68
N TRP A 103 -10.10 18.64 4.24
CA TRP A 103 -9.57 19.48 5.34
C TRP A 103 -8.72 20.64 4.82
N PHE A 104 -8.18 20.51 3.61
CA PHE A 104 -7.45 21.54 2.90
C PHE A 104 -8.34 22.10 1.80
N THR A 105 -9.02 23.19 2.13
CA THR A 105 -9.39 24.23 1.15
C THR A 105 -8.19 25.14 0.98
#